data_AF-A0A026WCE6-F1
#
_entry.id   AF-A0A026WCE6-F1
#
_cell.length_a   1.000
_cell.length_b   1.000
_cell.length_c   1.000
_cell.angle_alpha   90.00
_cell.angle_beta   90.00
_cell.angle_gamma   90.00
#
_symmetry.space_group_name_H-M   'P 1'
#
loop_
_entity.id
_entity.type
_entity.pdbx_description
1 polymer ?
#
loop_
_entity_poly.entity_id
_entity_poly.type
_entity_poly.pdbx_seq_one_letter_code
_entity_poly.pdbx_strand_id
1 'polypeptide(L)'
;IYGEDALKLRQCQNWVTKFQSGDFNVKDAPRSGRPIEIDDDKIKALIDSNRRLTTREIAENLNISKSSVENHSKRLGYISKLDISVPHELKEIHLTKRIDICDSLLKPEENDPFLKRVCVRLLCASYVHNVFPDILLYIVSSRQREENRN
;
A
#
# COMPACT_ATOMS: atom_id res chain seq x y z
N ILE A 1 -29.82 -31.89 36.07
CA ILE A 1 -29.96 -32.61 34.77
C ILE A 1 -30.10 -31.53 33.70
N TYR A 2 -29.34 -31.59 32.60
CA TYR A 2 -29.11 -30.48 31.65
C TYR A 2 -30.32 -30.05 30.76
N GLY A 3 -31.54 -30.49 31.05
CA GLY A 3 -32.78 -29.93 30.46
C GLY A 3 -32.86 -29.93 28.92
N GLU A 4 -33.68 -29.03 28.37
CA GLU A 4 -33.83 -28.81 26.91
C GLU A 4 -32.58 -28.19 26.25
N ASP A 5 -31.68 -27.62 27.05
CA ASP A 5 -30.42 -27.01 26.56
C ASP A 5 -29.32 -28.06 26.29
N ALA A 6 -29.62 -29.35 26.45
CA ALA A 6 -28.69 -30.43 26.16
C ALA A 6 -28.42 -30.61 24.65
N LEU A 7 -27.22 -31.11 24.32
CA LEU A 7 -26.86 -31.39 22.93
C LEU A 7 -27.77 -32.46 22.32
N LYS A 8 -28.22 -32.20 21.09
CA LYS A 8 -28.99 -33.18 20.30
C LYS A 8 -28.09 -34.38 19.95
N LEU A 9 -28.68 -35.58 19.85
CA LEU A 9 -27.98 -36.83 19.56
C LEU A 9 -27.03 -36.74 18.35
N ARG A 10 -27.47 -36.06 17.27
CA ARG A 10 -26.66 -35.85 16.06
C ARG A 10 -25.39 -35.03 16.32
N GLN A 11 -25.45 -34.05 17.21
CA GLN A 11 -24.27 -33.27 17.60
C GLN A 11 -23.29 -34.15 18.37
N CYS A 12 -23.78 -34.96 19.31
CA CYS A 12 -22.94 -35.92 20.06
C CYS A 12 -22.25 -36.92 19.13
N GLN A 13 -22.98 -37.48 18.16
CA GLN A 13 -22.40 -38.39 17.16
C GLN A 13 -21.29 -37.71 16.33
N ASN A 14 -21.52 -36.48 15.86
CA ASN A 14 -20.50 -35.72 15.12
C ASN A 14 -19.23 -35.50 15.96
N TRP A 15 -19.38 -35.15 17.26
CA TRP A 15 -18.25 -34.98 18.17
C TRP A 15 -17.49 -36.28 18.41
N VAL A 16 -18.18 -37.40 18.60
CA VAL A 16 -17.54 -38.72 18.77
C VAL A 16 -16.73 -39.09 17.53
N THR A 17 -17.29 -38.93 16.33
CA THR A 17 -16.56 -39.19 15.07
C THR A 17 -15.34 -38.28 14.93
N LYS A 18 -15.48 -36.99 15.28
CA LYS A 18 -14.37 -36.03 15.24
C LYS A 18 -13.23 -36.45 16.18
N PHE A 19 -13.55 -36.81 17.43
CA PHE A 19 -12.54 -37.27 18.38
C PHE A 19 -11.92 -38.62 18.01
N GLN A 20 -12.69 -39.54 17.43
CA GLN A 20 -12.16 -40.81 16.89
C GLN A 20 -11.20 -40.60 15.72
N SER A 21 -11.39 -39.51 14.95
CA SER A 21 -10.45 -39.13 13.87
C SER A 21 -9.15 -38.50 14.38
N GLY A 22 -9.00 -38.31 15.70
CA GLY A 22 -7.81 -37.70 16.32
C GLY A 22 -7.86 -36.17 16.39
N ASP A 23 -8.94 -35.52 15.92
CA ASP A 23 -9.14 -34.07 16.05
C ASP A 23 -9.87 -33.74 17.35
N PHE A 24 -9.11 -33.32 18.36
CA PHE A 24 -9.63 -32.89 19.66
C PHE A 24 -9.90 -31.37 19.76
N ASN A 25 -9.87 -30.65 18.64
CA ASN A 25 -10.12 -29.22 18.66
C ASN A 25 -11.61 -28.93 18.94
N VAL A 26 -11.89 -28.25 20.06
CA VAL A 26 -13.25 -27.88 20.46
C VAL A 26 -13.70 -26.56 19.82
N LYS A 27 -12.79 -25.77 19.26
CA LYS A 27 -13.14 -24.52 18.59
C LYS A 27 -13.87 -24.80 17.28
N ASP A 28 -14.82 -23.92 16.96
CA ASP A 28 -15.47 -23.90 15.66
C ASP A 28 -14.41 -23.76 14.56
N ALA A 29 -14.56 -24.55 13.50
CA ALA A 29 -13.78 -24.37 12.30
C ALA A 29 -14.08 -22.98 11.70
N PRO A 30 -13.15 -22.41 10.91
CA PRO A 30 -13.43 -21.20 10.15
C PRO A 30 -14.72 -21.38 9.36
N ARG A 31 -15.73 -20.56 9.67
CA ARG A 31 -16.99 -20.60 8.94
C ARG A 31 -16.74 -20.06 7.54
N SER A 32 -17.29 -20.72 6.52
CA SER A 32 -17.35 -20.14 5.18
C SER A 32 -18.18 -18.87 5.25
N GLY A 33 -17.50 -17.71 5.22
CA GLY A 33 -18.15 -16.42 5.10
C GLY A 33 -18.72 -16.22 3.70
N ARG A 34 -19.42 -15.09 3.49
CA ARG A 34 -19.84 -14.68 2.15
C ARG A 34 -18.58 -14.48 1.28
N PRO A 35 -18.49 -15.12 0.10
CA PRO A 35 -17.42 -14.83 -0.85
C PRO A 35 -17.49 -13.36 -1.22
N ILE A 36 -16.39 -12.64 -1.02
CA ILE A 36 -16.25 -11.27 -1.48
C ILE A 36 -15.68 -11.37 -2.90
N GLU A 37 -16.55 -11.39 -3.91
CA GLU A 37 -16.17 -11.47 -5.34
C GLU A 37 -15.49 -10.20 -5.89
N ILE A 38 -15.11 -9.27 -5.03
CA ILE A 38 -14.57 -7.99 -5.45
C ILE A 38 -13.05 -8.11 -5.55
N ASP A 39 -12.57 -7.90 -6.76
CA ASP A 39 -11.16 -8.01 -7.16
C ASP A 39 -10.33 -6.85 -6.58
N ASP A 40 -9.53 -7.15 -5.56
CA ASP A 40 -8.59 -6.21 -4.94
C ASP A 40 -7.57 -5.67 -5.94
N ASP A 41 -7.20 -6.45 -6.96
CA ASP A 41 -6.19 -6.08 -7.93
C ASP A 41 -6.68 -4.95 -8.85
N LYS A 42 -7.98 -4.92 -9.15
CA LYS A 42 -8.60 -3.82 -9.91
C LYS A 42 -8.61 -2.51 -9.13
N ILE A 43 -8.92 -2.56 -7.84
CA ILE A 43 -8.88 -1.37 -6.98
C ILE A 43 -7.45 -0.85 -6.89
N LYS A 44 -6.49 -1.76 -6.70
CA LYS A 44 -5.07 -1.43 -6.65
C LYS A 44 -4.58 -0.79 -7.95
N ALA A 45 -4.90 -1.38 -9.10
CA ALA A 45 -4.51 -0.84 -10.40
C ALA A 45 -5.05 0.58 -10.64
N LEU A 46 -6.30 0.85 -10.25
CA LEU A 46 -6.86 2.21 -10.36
C LEU A 46 -6.13 3.21 -9.45
N ILE A 47 -5.86 2.84 -8.19
CA ILE A 47 -5.14 3.71 -7.27
C ILE A 47 -3.70 3.97 -7.76
N ASP A 48 -3.03 2.95 -8.29
CA ASP A 48 -1.67 3.08 -8.82
C ASP A 48 -1.63 3.96 -10.08
N SER A 49 -2.66 3.91 -10.93
CA SER A 49 -2.77 4.78 -12.10
C SER A 49 -3.05 6.25 -11.75
N ASN A 50 -3.90 6.51 -10.76
CA ASN A 50 -4.20 7.85 -10.29
C ASN A 50 -4.55 7.85 -8.79
N ARG A 51 -3.58 8.24 -7.97
CA ARG A 51 -3.71 8.29 -6.51
C ARG A 51 -4.68 9.37 -6.01
N ARG A 52 -5.11 10.29 -6.88
CA ARG A 52 -6.05 11.37 -6.53
C ARG A 52 -7.52 10.97 -6.69
N LEU A 53 -7.80 9.77 -7.20
CA LEU A 53 -9.18 9.31 -7.34
C LEU A 53 -9.86 9.19 -5.98
N THR A 54 -11.09 9.68 -5.92
CA THR A 54 -11.96 9.52 -4.78
C THR A 54 -12.53 8.11 -4.72
N THR A 55 -12.92 7.66 -3.53
CA THR A 55 -13.60 6.36 -3.36
C THR A 55 -14.88 6.24 -4.19
N ARG A 56 -15.51 7.37 -4.52
CA ARG A 56 -16.74 7.41 -5.33
C ARG A 56 -16.45 7.19 -6.80
N GLU A 57 -15.43 7.86 -7.34
CA GLU A 57 -14.98 7.66 -8.72
C GLU A 57 -14.46 6.23 -8.93
N ILE A 58 -13.72 5.66 -7.97
CA ILE A 58 -13.30 4.26 -8.02
C ILE A 58 -14.51 3.32 -8.04
N ALA A 59 -15.52 3.61 -7.22
CA ALA A 59 -16.75 2.82 -7.17
C ALA A 59 -17.52 2.87 -8.51
N GLU A 60 -17.61 4.05 -9.12
CA GLU A 60 -18.24 4.26 -10.43
C GLU A 60 -17.46 3.56 -11.54
N ASN A 61 -16.12 3.67 -11.55
CA ASN A 61 -15.26 3.01 -12.54
C ASN A 61 -15.34 1.48 -12.49
N LEU A 62 -15.45 0.91 -11.29
CA LEU A 62 -15.54 -0.54 -11.09
C LEU A 62 -16.98 -1.05 -11.02
N ASN A 63 -17.97 -0.16 -11.11
CA ASN A 63 -19.40 -0.45 -10.94
C ASN A 63 -19.70 -1.26 -9.66
N ILE A 64 -19.07 -0.87 -8.55
CA ILE A 64 -19.24 -1.47 -7.21
C ILE A 64 -19.78 -0.44 -6.23
N SER A 65 -20.27 -0.89 -5.07
CA SER A 65 -20.69 0.03 -4.03
C SER A 65 -19.50 0.77 -3.40
N LYS A 66 -19.70 2.04 -3.03
CA LYS A 66 -18.72 2.85 -2.29
C LYS A 66 -18.24 2.15 -1.01
N SER A 67 -19.15 1.51 -0.27
CA SER A 67 -18.83 0.80 0.97
C SER A 67 -17.87 -0.37 0.74
N SER A 68 -18.00 -1.06 -0.40
CA SER A 68 -17.05 -2.10 -0.78
C SER A 68 -15.67 -1.51 -1.06
N VAL A 69 -15.56 -0.43 -1.83
CA VAL A 69 -14.27 0.25 -2.05
C VAL A 69 -13.61 0.63 -0.73
N GLU A 70 -14.36 1.21 0.20
CA GLU A 70 -13.83 1.61 1.52
C GLU A 70 -13.33 0.41 2.34
N ASN A 71 -14.08 -0.70 2.36
CA ASN A 71 -13.70 -1.91 3.09
C ASN A 71 -12.44 -2.55 2.49
N HIS A 72 -12.37 -2.60 1.16
CA HIS A 72 -11.25 -3.16 0.44
C HIS A 72 -9.99 -2.30 0.59
N SER A 73 -10.11 -0.98 0.43
CA SER A 73 -9.01 -0.05 0.66
C SER A 73 -8.45 -0.16 2.09
N LYS A 74 -9.31 -0.29 3.11
CA LYS A 74 -8.88 -0.53 4.49
C LYS A 74 -8.14 -1.85 4.65
N ARG A 75 -8.63 -2.93 4.02
CA ARG A 75 -7.98 -4.26 4.04
C ARG A 75 -6.61 -4.23 3.38
N LEU A 76 -6.45 -3.48 2.29
CA LEU A 76 -5.20 -3.27 1.58
C LEU A 76 -4.24 -2.29 2.29
N GLY A 77 -4.69 -1.62 3.36
CA GLY A 77 -3.87 -0.68 4.12
C GLY A 77 -3.77 0.72 3.51
N TYR A 78 -4.63 1.06 2.54
CA TYR A 78 -4.67 2.41 1.98
C TYR A 78 -5.32 3.40 2.95
N ILE A 79 -4.69 4.56 3.08
CA ILE A 79 -5.16 5.68 3.92
C ILE A 79 -5.21 6.92 3.03
N SER A 80 -6.35 7.61 3.06
CA SER A 80 -6.48 8.91 2.39
C SER A 80 -5.67 9.98 3.13
N LYS A 81 -4.82 10.69 2.40
CA LYS A 81 -4.03 11.82 2.91
C LYS A 81 -4.34 13.05 2.07
N LEU A 82 -4.31 14.22 2.71
CA LEU A 82 -4.42 15.48 2.00
C LEU A 82 -3.13 15.75 1.21
N ASP A 83 -3.29 16.38 0.04
CA ASP A 83 -2.15 16.84 -0.75
C ASP A 83 -1.37 17.91 0.01
N ILE A 84 -0.04 17.91 -0.20
CA ILE A 84 0.86 18.90 0.37
C ILE A 84 0.79 20.16 -0.50
N SER A 85 0.54 21.32 0.11
CA SER A 85 0.59 22.59 -0.58
C SER A 85 2.02 22.92 -1.00
N VAL A 86 2.25 23.05 -2.30
CA VAL A 86 3.53 23.48 -2.86
C VAL A 86 3.44 24.98 -3.16
N PRO A 87 4.33 25.83 -2.59
CA PRO A 87 4.20 27.29 -2.66
C PRO A 87 4.15 27.89 -4.07
N HIS A 88 4.84 27.27 -5.04
CA HIS A 88 4.85 27.74 -6.41
C HIS A 88 5.17 26.58 -7.37
N GLU A 89 4.63 26.67 -8.58
CA GLU A 89 4.95 25.75 -9.66
C GLU A 89 6.37 26.03 -10.18
N LEU A 90 7.21 25.00 -10.21
CA LEU A 90 8.60 25.10 -10.67
C LEU A 90 8.66 24.75 -12.16
N LYS A 91 9.27 25.62 -12.95
CA LYS A 91 9.66 25.31 -14.33
C LYS A 91 10.88 24.41 -14.34
N GLU A 92 11.09 23.69 -15.44
CA GLU A 92 12.23 22.78 -15.64
C GLU A 92 13.58 23.44 -15.32
N ILE A 93 13.79 24.66 -15.82
CA ILE A 93 15.01 25.46 -15.55
C ILE A 93 15.24 25.67 -14.04
N HIS A 94 14.17 25.87 -13.27
CA HIS A 94 14.26 26.05 -11.82
C HIS A 94 14.52 24.73 -11.09
N LEU A 95 14.02 23.61 -11.62
CA LEU A 95 14.30 22.28 -11.09
C LEU A 95 15.77 21.92 -11.27
N THR A 96 16.31 22.08 -12.48
CA THR A 96 17.71 21.78 -12.79
C THR A 96 18.65 22.60 -11.90
N LYS A 97 18.44 23.92 -11.82
CA LYS A 97 19.23 24.79 -10.93
C LYS A 97 19.18 24.36 -9.47
N ARG A 98 18.02 23.93 -8.99
CA ARG A 98 17.88 23.45 -7.61
C ARG A 98 18.63 22.13 -7.38
N ILE A 99 18.57 21.21 -8.34
CA ILE A 99 19.33 19.95 -8.28
C ILE A 99 20.82 20.26 -8.27
N ASP A 100 21.31 21.10 -9.18
CA ASP A 100 22.73 21.48 -9.27
C ASP A 100 23.23 22.14 -7.98
N ILE A 101 22.44 23.04 -7.38
CA ILE A 101 22.76 23.68 -6.10
C ILE A 101 22.80 22.64 -4.99
N CYS A 102 21.77 21.79 -4.87
CA CYS A 102 21.73 20.73 -3.87
C CYS A 102 22.93 19.79 -4.02
N ASP A 103 23.24 19.34 -5.23
CA ASP A 103 24.37 18.44 -5.51
C ASP A 103 25.71 19.10 -5.18
N SER A 104 25.86 20.41 -5.46
CA SER A 104 27.06 21.17 -5.07
C SER A 104 27.21 21.28 -3.55
N LEU A 105 26.12 21.41 -2.81
CA LEU A 105 26.08 21.48 -1.34
C LEU A 105 26.15 20.10 -0.67
N LEU A 106 25.75 19.04 -1.38
CA LEU A 106 25.83 17.64 -0.96
C LEU A 106 27.22 17.03 -1.18
N LYS A 107 28.07 17.69 -1.98
CA LYS A 107 29.51 17.36 -2.01
C LYS A 107 30.03 17.41 -0.58
N PRO A 108 30.82 16.41 -0.15
CA PRO A 108 31.32 16.36 1.21
C PRO A 108 32.32 17.50 1.40
N GLU A 109 31.84 18.66 1.80
CA GLU A 109 32.60 19.43 2.77
C GLU A 109 32.64 18.55 4.03
N GLU A 110 33.75 17.84 4.19
CA GLU A 110 34.24 17.51 5.51
C GLU A 110 34.17 18.82 6.32
N ASN A 111 33.13 18.98 7.15
CA ASN A 111 33.17 19.60 8.49
C ASN A 111 31.85 20.22 8.99
N ASP A 112 30.69 20.07 8.35
CA ASP A 112 29.43 20.53 9.00
C ASP A 112 28.32 19.45 9.15
N PRO A 113 28.13 18.91 10.38
CA PRO A 113 27.01 18.05 10.73
C PRO A 113 25.62 18.66 10.45
N PHE A 114 25.52 19.99 10.41
CA PHE A 114 24.27 20.70 10.14
C PHE A 114 23.82 20.54 8.69
N LEU A 115 24.72 20.72 7.72
CA LEU A 115 24.43 20.59 6.29
C LEU A 115 23.99 19.17 5.92
N LYS A 116 24.60 18.15 6.55
CA LYS A 116 24.16 16.75 6.40
C LYS A 116 22.72 16.53 6.88
N ARG A 117 22.29 17.17 7.97
CA ARG A 117 20.91 17.06 8.48
C ARG A 117 19.88 17.78 7.60
N VAL A 118 20.26 18.90 6.98
CA VAL A 118 19.34 19.68 6.12
C VAL A 118 19.14 18.99 4.77
N CYS A 119 20.21 18.51 4.11
CA CYS A 119 20.11 17.86 2.81
C CYS A 119 19.35 16.52 2.86
N VAL A 120 19.54 15.70 3.91
CA VAL A 120 18.75 14.47 4.09
C VAL A 120 17.26 14.78 4.24
N ARG A 121 16.90 15.89 4.90
CA ARG A 121 15.50 16.29 5.09
C ARG A 121 14.85 16.78 3.79
N LEU A 122 15.62 17.44 2.91
CA LEU A 122 15.15 17.86 1.58
C LEU A 122 15.01 16.69 0.60
N LEU A 123 15.93 15.71 0.66
CA LEU A 123 15.83 14.49 -0.12
C LEU A 123 14.64 13.63 0.33
N CYS A 124 14.37 13.50 1.64
CA CYS A 124 13.18 12.79 2.13
C CYS A 124 11.86 13.47 1.71
N ALA A 125 11.82 14.80 1.58
CA ALA A 125 10.61 15.51 1.17
C ALA A 125 10.29 15.34 -0.33
N SER A 126 11.30 15.15 -1.19
CA SER A 126 11.11 14.87 -2.61
C SER A 126 10.97 13.38 -2.93
N TYR A 127 11.61 12.48 -2.17
CA TYR A 127 11.58 11.03 -2.43
C TYR A 127 10.34 10.31 -1.88
N VAL A 128 9.73 10.75 -0.77
CA VAL A 128 8.81 9.87 -0.03
C VAL A 128 7.35 9.92 -0.53
N HIS A 129 6.98 10.85 -1.43
CA HIS A 129 5.57 11.00 -1.77
C HIS A 129 5.16 10.88 -3.24
N ASN A 130 6.06 10.92 -4.24
CA ASN A 130 5.62 10.89 -5.65
C ASN A 130 6.54 10.17 -6.64
N VAL A 131 7.50 9.38 -6.17
CA VAL A 131 8.46 8.76 -7.07
C VAL A 131 8.69 7.31 -6.65
N PHE A 132 8.66 6.40 -7.62
CA PHE A 132 8.81 4.94 -7.58
C PHE A 132 7.45 4.27 -7.84
N PRO A 133 7.12 4.02 -9.13
CA PRO A 133 7.94 3.16 -9.99
C PRO A 133 8.66 3.84 -11.19
N ASP A 134 8.17 4.96 -11.72
CA ASP A 134 8.57 5.38 -13.08
C ASP A 134 9.97 5.98 -13.19
N ILE A 135 10.42 6.75 -12.20
CA ILE A 135 11.78 7.34 -12.23
C ILE A 135 12.85 6.30 -11.85
N LEU A 136 12.52 5.26 -11.08
CA LEU A 136 13.45 4.14 -10.90
C LEU A 136 13.70 3.42 -12.21
N LEU A 137 12.64 3.18 -12.98
CA LEU A 137 12.79 2.49 -14.26
C LEU A 137 13.65 3.33 -15.21
N TYR A 138 13.50 4.67 -15.19
CA TYR A 138 14.36 5.57 -15.97
C TYR A 138 15.82 5.59 -15.49
N ILE A 139 16.07 5.67 -14.17
CA ILE A 139 17.43 5.71 -13.62
C ILE A 139 18.14 4.36 -13.78
N VAL A 140 17.45 3.24 -13.52
CA VAL A 140 17.98 1.89 -13.72
C VAL A 140 18.21 1.62 -15.22
N SER A 141 17.27 2.01 -16.10
CA SER A 141 17.45 1.86 -17.54
C SER A 141 18.56 2.76 -18.11
N SER A 142 18.81 3.92 -17.53
CA SER A 142 19.88 4.82 -17.96
C SER A 142 21.24 4.32 -17.50
N ARG A 143 21.33 3.78 -16.27
CA ARG A 143 22.55 3.18 -15.72
C ARG A 143 22.97 1.90 -16.47
N GLN A 144 22.00 1.04 -16.83
CA GLN A 144 22.29 -0.13 -17.69
C GLN A 144 22.73 0.26 -19.12
N ARG A 145 22.40 1.48 -19.58
CA ARG A 145 22.73 1.97 -20.93
C ARG A 145 24.08 2.73 -20.99
N GLU A 146 24.65 3.05 -19.83
CA GLU A 146 26.03 3.52 -19.68
C GLU A 146 26.99 2.34 -19.41
N GLU A 147 26.57 1.32 -18.65
CA GLU A 147 27.38 0.11 -18.43
C GLU A 147 27.57 -0.76 -19.69
N ASN A 148 26.61 -0.77 -20.63
CA ASN A 148 26.73 -1.49 -21.91
C ASN A 148 27.47 -0.71 -23.01
N ARG A 149 28.07 0.44 -22.68
CA ARG A 149 28.82 1.29 -23.63
C ARG A 149 30.32 1.37 -23.33
N ASN A 150 30.78 0.61 -22.33
CA ASN A 150 32.19 0.29 -22.06
C ASN A 150 32.42 -1.19 -22.35
#